data_AF-A0A8J2FMX9-F1
#
_entry.id   AF-A0A8J2FMX9-F1
#
_cell.length_a   1.000
_cell.length_b   1.000
_cell.length_c   1.000
_cell.angle_alpha   90.00
_cell.angle_beta   90.00
_cell.angle_gamma   90.00
#
_symmetry.space_group_name_H-M   'P 1'
#
loop_
_entity.id
_entity.type
_entity.pdbx_description
1 polymer ?
#
loop_
_entity_poly.entity_id
_entity_poly.type
_entity_poly.pdbx_seq_one_letter_code
_entity_poly.pdbx_strand_id
1 'polypeptide(L)'
;MAAREGSEMTWLPEQHEEQLQLGFRIIDNAFKNKIHGLEQEIRALRLTNEEKTQQVTVLQKKNSSLEVELIESHQRTQQLGEENKELFRTVQALRKQVSRLDDLKKTLMASLSDVEQQAVEDASSLLMSEEYLRSAVPLTAASVTGVPSNVYQRPENSSPQNAMRQSGDLLGAGASPGVDGKQFFRNARARLSYEAFNGFLANIKRLNNHQQTRDETLDEAQRIFGSEHQDLYREFVQLLNRHA
;
A
#
# COMPACT_ATOMS: atom_id res chain seq x y z
N MET A 1 -81.10 55.22 8.21
CA MET A 1 -82.08 54.11 8.27
C MET A 1 -81.44 52.94 7.52
N ALA A 2 -80.69 52.09 8.20
CA ALA A 2 -81.13 50.99 9.07
C ALA A 2 -81.37 49.69 8.26
N ALA A 3 -80.43 48.76 8.47
CA ALA A 3 -80.52 47.30 8.40
C ALA A 3 -80.96 46.63 7.09
N ARG A 4 -79.97 46.11 6.36
CA ARG A 4 -80.08 44.86 5.58
C ARG A 4 -79.15 43.81 6.21
N GLU A 5 -79.40 43.50 7.47
CA GLU A 5 -78.90 42.31 8.15
C GLU A 5 -80.05 41.30 8.15
N GLY A 6 -79.97 40.25 7.34
CA GLY A 6 -81.07 39.27 7.31
C GLY A 6 -80.92 38.10 6.35
N SER A 7 -79.74 37.84 5.77
CA SER A 7 -79.59 36.75 4.79
C SER A 7 -78.43 35.79 5.06
N GLU A 8 -77.89 35.74 6.28
CA GLU A 8 -76.73 34.86 6.60
C GLU A 8 -77.10 33.47 7.16
N MET A 9 -78.38 33.14 7.36
CA MET A 9 -78.81 31.90 8.06
C MET A 9 -79.81 31.04 7.26
N THR A 10 -79.81 31.10 5.93
CA THR A 10 -80.70 30.25 5.10
C THR A 10 -80.35 28.76 5.11
N TRP A 11 -79.20 28.37 5.67
CA TRP A 11 -78.78 26.97 5.84
C TRP A 11 -79.24 26.39 7.17
N LEU A 12 -79.74 27.22 8.09
CA LEU A 12 -80.15 26.81 9.42
C LEU A 12 -81.66 26.47 9.42
N PRO A 13 -82.08 25.30 9.92
CA PRO A 13 -83.49 24.94 10.00
C PRO A 13 -84.31 25.96 10.80
N GLU A 14 -85.57 26.22 10.42
CA GLU A 14 -86.40 27.23 11.09
C GLU A 14 -86.87 26.76 12.49
N GLN A 15 -86.99 25.45 12.71
CA GLN A 15 -87.41 24.89 13.99
C GLN A 15 -86.23 24.71 14.94
N HIS A 16 -86.34 25.25 16.17
CA HIS A 16 -85.28 25.17 17.19
C HIS A 16 -84.83 23.73 17.51
N GLU A 17 -85.75 22.77 17.50
CA GLU A 17 -85.44 21.34 17.70
C GLU A 17 -84.54 20.79 16.58
N GLU A 18 -84.80 21.16 15.33
CA GLU A 18 -83.99 20.74 14.18
C GLU A 18 -82.60 21.41 14.19
N GLN A 19 -82.51 22.65 14.68
CA GLN A 19 -81.22 23.34 14.89
C GLN A 19 -80.37 22.63 15.93
N LEU A 20 -80.97 22.17 17.03
CA LEU A 20 -80.27 21.41 18.08
C LEU A 20 -79.76 20.07 17.53
N GLN A 21 -80.59 19.35 16.76
CA GLN A 21 -80.19 18.11 16.10
C GLN A 21 -79.06 18.32 15.09
N LEU A 22 -79.09 19.43 14.33
CA LEU A 22 -78.00 19.80 13.44
C LEU A 22 -76.71 20.09 14.23
N GLY A 23 -76.80 20.81 15.34
CA GLY A 23 -75.68 21.06 16.25
C GLY A 23 -75.05 19.76 16.76
N PHE A 24 -75.87 18.81 17.24
CA PHE A 24 -75.38 17.49 17.64
C PHE A 24 -74.70 16.75 16.50
N ARG A 25 -75.24 16.80 15.28
CA ARG A 25 -74.64 16.17 14.11
C ARG A 25 -73.30 16.79 13.73
N ILE A 26 -73.18 18.13 13.79
CA ILE A 26 -71.92 18.84 13.52
C ILE A 26 -70.86 18.44 14.55
N ILE A 27 -71.22 18.42 15.83
CA ILE A 27 -70.33 18.04 16.91
C ILE A 27 -69.90 16.56 16.77
N ASP A 28 -70.86 15.65 16.56
CA ASP A 28 -70.61 14.23 16.34
C ASP A 28 -69.70 13.99 15.12
N ASN A 29 -69.94 14.70 14.01
CA ASN A 29 -69.08 14.63 12.83
C ASN A 29 -67.67 15.17 13.12
N ALA A 30 -67.54 16.28 13.86
CA ALA A 30 -66.24 16.83 14.24
C ALA A 30 -65.44 15.85 15.11
N PHE A 31 -66.08 15.21 16.09
CA PHE A 31 -65.43 14.18 16.90
C PHE A 31 -65.05 12.94 16.09
N LYS A 32 -65.95 12.45 15.22
CA LYS A 32 -65.65 11.32 14.32
C LYS A 32 -64.47 11.62 13.41
N ASN A 33 -64.40 12.81 12.82
CA ASN A 33 -63.28 13.22 11.98
C ASN A 33 -61.99 13.31 12.79
N LYS A 34 -62.04 13.83 14.02
CA LYS A 34 -60.86 13.90 14.89
C LYS A 34 -60.36 12.49 15.28
N ILE A 35 -61.27 11.59 15.66
CA ILE A 35 -60.95 10.19 15.97
C ILE A 35 -60.33 9.53 14.74
N HIS A 36 -60.96 9.67 13.57
CA HIS A 36 -60.43 9.10 12.33
C HIS A 36 -59.04 9.61 11.99
N GLY A 37 -58.79 10.92 12.14
CA GLY A 37 -57.47 11.52 11.93
C GLY A 37 -56.42 10.94 12.88
N LEU A 38 -56.73 10.85 14.18
CA LEU A 38 -55.84 10.26 15.17
C LEU A 38 -55.58 8.76 14.90
N GLU A 39 -56.60 8.00 14.47
CA GLU A 39 -56.45 6.60 14.10
C GLU A 39 -55.53 6.42 12.89
N GLN A 40 -55.65 7.28 11.88
CA GLN A 40 -54.76 7.27 10.71
C GLN A 40 -53.32 7.62 11.11
N GLU A 41 -53.13 8.64 11.95
CA GLU A 41 -51.82 9.04 12.46
C GLU A 41 -51.16 7.91 13.27
N ILE A 42 -51.90 7.24 14.15
CA ILE A 42 -51.42 6.07 14.90
C ILE A 42 -50.99 4.95 13.95
N ARG A 43 -51.77 4.68 12.88
CA ARG A 43 -51.41 3.65 11.88
C ARG A 43 -50.13 4.02 11.13
N ALA A 44 -50.00 5.28 10.72
CA ALA A 44 -48.81 5.77 10.02
C ALA A 44 -47.56 5.68 10.91
N LEU A 45 -47.66 6.14 12.17
CA LEU A 45 -46.56 6.07 13.14
C LEU A 45 -46.14 4.63 13.42
N ARG A 46 -47.10 3.69 13.52
CA ARG A 46 -46.80 2.26 13.70
C ARG A 46 -46.03 1.69 12.51
N LEU A 47 -46.42 2.03 11.28
CA LEU A 47 -45.73 1.57 10.08
C LEU A 47 -44.29 2.09 10.04
N THR A 48 -44.08 3.38 10.33
CA THR A 48 -42.72 3.93 10.40
C THR A 48 -41.90 3.29 11.51
N ASN A 49 -42.49 3.00 12.67
CA ASN A 49 -41.79 2.34 13.77
C ASN A 49 -41.35 0.92 13.39
N GLU A 50 -42.22 0.17 12.71
CA GLU A 50 -41.89 -1.15 12.17
C GLU A 50 -40.73 -1.09 11.16
N GLU A 51 -40.78 -0.14 10.21
CA GLU A 51 -39.70 0.06 9.24
C GLU A 51 -38.37 0.38 9.92
N LYS A 52 -38.39 1.26 10.93
CA LYS A 52 -37.19 1.60 11.73
C LYS A 52 -36.66 0.41 12.52
N THR A 53 -37.54 -0.44 13.05
CA THR A 53 -37.17 -1.66 13.77
C THR A 53 -36.49 -2.67 12.84
N GLN A 54 -36.99 -2.80 11.61
CA GLN A 54 -36.35 -3.62 10.57
C GLN A 54 -34.98 -3.06 10.16
N GLN A 55 -34.86 -1.74 9.96
CA GLN A 55 -33.59 -1.07 9.66
C GLN A 55 -32.55 -1.31 10.77
N VAL A 56 -32.95 -1.18 12.04
CA VAL A 56 -32.08 -1.47 13.20
C VAL A 56 -31.61 -2.93 13.17
N THR A 57 -32.51 -3.87 12.91
CA THR A 57 -32.16 -5.30 12.85
C THR A 57 -31.13 -5.59 11.75
N VAL A 58 -31.28 -4.99 10.57
CA VAL A 58 -30.33 -5.14 9.46
C VAL A 58 -28.96 -4.54 9.82
N LEU A 59 -28.95 -3.34 10.41
CA LEU A 59 -27.73 -2.68 10.84
C LEU A 59 -27.01 -3.47 11.94
N GLN A 60 -27.74 -4.04 12.90
CA GLN A 60 -27.17 -4.92 13.93
C GLN A 60 -26.50 -6.14 13.31
N LYS A 61 -27.17 -6.83 12.37
CA LYS A 61 -26.57 -7.98 11.67
C LYS A 61 -25.30 -7.59 10.91
N LYS A 62 -25.33 -6.46 10.21
CA LYS A 62 -24.15 -5.94 9.48
C LYS A 62 -23.02 -5.61 10.45
N ASN A 63 -23.32 -5.00 11.59
CA ASN A 63 -22.31 -4.65 12.59
C ASN A 63 -21.66 -5.91 13.17
N SER A 64 -22.44 -6.91 13.58
CA SER A 64 -21.91 -8.19 14.05
C SER A 64 -21.06 -8.91 12.99
N SER A 65 -21.46 -8.85 11.71
CA SER A 65 -20.66 -9.41 10.61
C SER A 65 -19.29 -8.71 10.49
N LEU A 66 -19.28 -7.38 10.54
CA LEU A 66 -18.05 -6.60 10.47
C LEU A 66 -17.14 -6.81 11.70
N GLU A 67 -17.72 -6.99 12.89
CA GLU A 67 -16.97 -7.33 14.10
C GLU A 67 -16.24 -8.67 13.93
N VAL A 68 -16.91 -9.69 13.37
CA VAL A 68 -16.29 -10.99 13.08
C VAL A 68 -15.17 -10.86 12.06
N GLU A 69 -15.41 -10.19 10.92
CA GLU A 69 -14.40 -9.98 9.88
C GLU A 69 -13.16 -9.22 10.42
N LEU A 70 -13.38 -8.24 11.30
CA LEU A 70 -12.30 -7.49 11.93
C LEU A 70 -11.44 -8.39 12.82
N ILE A 71 -12.08 -9.24 13.64
CA ILE A 71 -11.39 -10.19 14.52
C ILE A 71 -10.59 -11.19 13.69
N GLU A 72 -11.18 -11.77 12.64
CA GLU A 72 -10.51 -12.72 11.75
C GLU A 72 -9.32 -12.09 11.02
N SER A 73 -9.49 -10.87 10.49
CA SER A 73 -8.41 -10.13 9.85
C SER A 73 -7.28 -9.79 10.82
N HIS A 74 -7.60 -9.46 12.07
CA HIS A 74 -6.61 -9.20 13.11
C HIS A 74 -5.81 -10.47 13.44
N GLN A 75 -6.49 -11.61 13.66
CA GLN A 75 -5.84 -12.90 13.90
C GLN A 75 -4.94 -13.32 12.74
N ARG A 76 -5.39 -13.18 11.49
CA ARG A 76 -4.59 -13.50 10.31
C ARG A 76 -3.33 -12.64 10.22
N THR A 77 -3.46 -11.33 10.51
CA THR A 77 -2.32 -10.41 10.51
C THR A 77 -1.30 -10.79 11.60
N GLN A 78 -1.79 -11.18 12.78
CA GLN A 78 -0.94 -11.62 13.87
C GLN A 78 -0.17 -12.90 13.50
N GLN A 79 -0.86 -13.91 12.95
CA GLN A 79 -0.25 -15.17 12.51
C GLN A 79 0.85 -14.93 11.46
N LEU A 80 0.55 -14.18 10.41
CA LEU A 80 1.55 -13.82 9.39
C LEU A 80 2.71 -13.01 9.98
N GLY A 81 2.45 -12.17 10.99
CA GLY A 81 3.48 -11.44 11.72
C GLY A 81 4.41 -12.34 12.53
N GLU A 82 3.90 -13.41 13.12
CA GLU A 82 4.67 -14.43 13.83
C GLU A 82 5.48 -15.30 12.87
N GLU A 83 4.86 -15.80 11.80
CA GLU A 83 5.53 -16.55 10.74
C GLU A 83 6.67 -15.75 10.10
N ASN A 84 6.44 -14.47 9.79
CA ASN A 84 7.48 -13.60 9.24
C ASN A 84 8.65 -13.40 10.20
N LYS A 85 8.41 -13.29 11.51
CA LYS A 85 9.48 -13.22 12.51
C LYS A 85 10.29 -14.52 12.54
N GLU A 86 9.62 -15.66 12.43
CA GLU A 86 10.28 -16.97 12.40
C GLU A 86 11.11 -17.15 11.13
N LEU A 87 10.53 -16.86 9.96
CA LEU A 87 11.24 -16.87 8.68
C LEU A 87 12.44 -15.92 8.68
N PHE A 88 12.30 -14.74 9.29
CA PHE A 88 13.42 -13.82 9.43
C PHE A 88 14.56 -14.42 10.26
N ARG A 89 14.23 -15.09 11.39
CA ARG A 89 15.23 -15.79 12.21
C ARG A 89 15.90 -16.91 11.44
N THR A 90 15.16 -17.71 10.68
CA THR A 90 15.74 -18.82 9.88
C THR A 90 16.66 -18.29 8.79
N VAL A 91 16.23 -17.26 8.05
CA VAL A 91 17.07 -16.60 7.03
C VAL A 91 18.35 -16.03 7.65
N GLN A 92 18.26 -15.39 8.82
CA GLN A 92 19.44 -14.87 9.51
C GLN A 92 20.39 -15.99 9.96
N ALA A 93 19.86 -17.11 10.44
CA ALA A 93 20.64 -18.28 10.83
C ALA A 93 21.36 -18.91 9.62
N LEU A 94 20.65 -19.10 8.51
CA LEU A 94 21.21 -19.62 7.26
C LEU A 94 22.29 -18.71 6.70
N ARG A 95 22.08 -17.38 6.69
CA ARG A 95 23.11 -16.42 6.27
C ARG A 95 24.40 -16.54 7.10
N LYS A 96 24.28 -16.72 8.41
CA LYS A 96 25.44 -16.97 9.28
C LYS A 96 26.14 -18.28 8.94
N GLN A 97 25.39 -19.35 8.65
CA GLN A 97 25.97 -20.63 8.24
C GLN A 97 26.70 -20.52 6.89
N VAL A 98 26.12 -19.83 5.90
CA VAL A 98 26.77 -19.56 4.61
C VAL A 98 28.07 -18.79 4.81
N SER A 99 28.06 -17.72 5.60
CA SER A 99 29.29 -16.97 5.92
C SER A 99 30.38 -17.86 6.53
N ARG A 100 30.01 -18.76 7.46
CA ARG A 100 30.97 -19.70 8.06
C ARG A 100 31.53 -20.69 7.03
N LEU A 101 30.71 -21.16 6.10
CA LEU A 101 31.15 -22.05 5.01
C LEU A 101 32.08 -21.32 4.04
N ASP A 102 31.80 -20.05 3.72
CA ASP A 102 32.69 -19.23 2.90
C ASP A 102 34.04 -18.98 3.57
N ASP A 103 34.06 -18.71 4.89
CA ASP A 103 35.30 -18.53 5.65
C ASP A 103 36.10 -19.84 5.75
N LEU A 104 35.43 -20.98 5.95
CA LEU A 104 36.06 -22.31 5.89
C LEU A 104 36.66 -22.56 4.50
N LYS A 105 35.91 -22.26 3.43
CA LYS A 105 36.40 -22.40 2.05
C LYS A 105 37.64 -21.54 1.80
N LYS A 106 37.62 -20.26 2.22
CA LYS A 106 38.77 -19.35 2.08
C LYS A 106 39.99 -19.87 2.83
N THR A 107 39.80 -20.33 4.06
CA THR A 107 40.88 -20.90 4.89
C THR A 107 41.47 -22.15 4.23
N LEU A 108 40.62 -23.04 3.71
CA LEU A 108 41.06 -24.25 3.01
C LEU A 108 41.83 -23.92 1.72
N MET A 109 41.32 -22.99 0.90
CA MET A 109 42.02 -22.53 -0.31
C MET A 109 43.36 -21.89 0.04
N ALA A 110 43.44 -21.05 1.08
CA ALA A 110 44.70 -20.47 1.53
C ALA A 110 45.71 -21.53 1.96
N SER A 111 45.28 -22.55 2.72
CA SER A 111 46.17 -23.65 3.12
C SER A 111 46.66 -24.49 1.94
N LEU A 112 45.83 -24.71 0.92
CA LEU A 112 46.26 -25.42 -0.30
C LEU A 112 47.23 -24.58 -1.12
N SER A 113 46.99 -23.27 -1.25
CA SER A 113 47.91 -22.35 -1.91
C SER A 113 49.24 -22.20 -1.18
N ASP A 114 49.25 -22.17 0.15
CA ASP A 114 50.48 -22.18 0.95
C ASP A 114 51.26 -23.48 0.73
N VAL A 115 50.58 -24.65 0.71
CA VAL A 115 51.24 -25.93 0.43
C VAL A 115 51.82 -25.98 -0.99
N GLU A 116 51.12 -25.44 -1.98
CA GLU A 116 51.64 -25.31 -3.36
C GLU A 116 52.83 -24.35 -3.44
N GLN A 117 52.76 -23.18 -2.81
CA GLN A 117 53.85 -22.21 -2.78
C GLN A 117 55.08 -22.75 -2.06
N GLN A 118 54.89 -23.44 -0.94
CA GLN A 118 55.96 -24.02 -0.15
C GLN A 118 56.63 -25.20 -0.86
N ALA A 119 55.87 -26.01 -1.61
CA ALA A 119 56.44 -27.05 -2.47
C ALA A 119 57.27 -26.48 -3.64
N VAL A 120 56.84 -25.34 -4.21
CA VAL A 120 57.58 -24.64 -5.26
C VAL A 120 58.82 -23.93 -4.72
N GLU A 121 58.74 -23.32 -3.54
CA GLU A 121 59.89 -22.71 -2.85
C GLU A 121 60.91 -23.75 -2.41
N ASP A 122 60.49 -24.92 -1.91
CA ASP A 122 61.40 -26.00 -1.52
C ASP A 122 62.09 -26.61 -2.76
N ALA A 123 61.35 -26.80 -3.86
CA ALA A 123 61.92 -27.21 -5.15
C ALA A 123 62.86 -26.15 -5.76
N SER A 124 62.51 -24.85 -5.65
CA SER A 124 63.34 -23.74 -6.13
C SER A 124 64.57 -23.53 -5.25
N SER A 125 64.47 -23.75 -3.95
CA SER A 125 65.58 -23.74 -2.98
C SER A 125 66.54 -24.90 -3.26
N LEU A 126 66.02 -26.08 -3.60
CA LEU A 126 66.81 -27.22 -4.07
C LEU A 126 67.53 -26.92 -5.41
N LEU A 127 66.87 -26.25 -6.35
CA LEU A 127 67.46 -25.81 -7.62
C LEU A 127 68.52 -24.70 -7.45
N MET A 128 68.38 -23.85 -6.42
CA MET A 128 69.31 -22.76 -6.11
C MET A 128 70.39 -23.17 -5.10
N SER A 129 70.36 -24.40 -4.60
CA SER A 129 71.39 -24.92 -3.71
C SER A 129 72.75 -24.98 -4.42
N GLU A 130 73.78 -24.53 -3.71
CA GLU A 130 75.16 -24.30 -4.20
C GLU A 130 75.81 -25.57 -4.81
N GLU A 131 75.25 -26.74 -4.49
CA GLU A 131 75.66 -28.06 -4.99
C GLU A 131 75.21 -28.32 -6.45
N TYR A 132 74.00 -27.90 -6.84
CA TYR A 132 73.51 -28.03 -8.23
C TYR A 132 74.21 -27.05 -9.17
N LEU A 133 74.39 -25.79 -8.74
CA LEU A 133 75.12 -24.75 -9.48
C LEU A 133 76.59 -25.13 -9.76
N ARG A 134 77.24 -25.90 -8.89
CA ARG A 134 78.61 -26.41 -9.11
C ARG A 134 78.70 -27.53 -10.16
N SER A 135 77.64 -28.30 -10.37
CA SER A 135 77.66 -29.44 -11.29
C SER A 135 77.37 -29.06 -12.76
N ALA A 136 76.80 -27.88 -12.99
CA ALA A 136 76.17 -27.54 -14.27
C ALA A 136 76.98 -26.60 -15.20
N VAL A 137 78.27 -26.34 -14.95
CA VAL A 137 79.02 -25.39 -15.82
C VAL A 137 80.42 -25.91 -16.22
N PRO A 138 80.67 -26.18 -17.53
CA PRO A 138 82.02 -26.28 -18.06
C PRO A 138 82.58 -24.88 -18.38
N LEU A 139 83.88 -24.70 -18.11
CA LEU A 139 84.68 -23.52 -18.46
C LEU A 139 84.78 -23.36 -19.99
N THR A 140 84.41 -22.19 -20.52
CA THR A 140 85.08 -21.62 -21.70
C THR A 140 84.89 -20.11 -21.77
N ALA A 141 86.01 -19.40 -21.96
CA ALA A 141 86.15 -17.96 -21.91
C ALA A 141 85.82 -17.28 -23.25
N ALA A 142 85.34 -16.03 -23.22
CA ALA A 142 85.97 -14.85 -23.86
C ALA A 142 85.00 -13.65 -24.03
N SER A 143 85.45 -12.50 -23.51
CA SER A 143 85.24 -11.11 -23.98
C SER A 143 83.84 -10.62 -24.41
N VAL A 144 83.35 -9.54 -23.79
CA VAL A 144 83.51 -8.14 -24.27
C VAL A 144 82.79 -7.20 -23.29
N THR A 145 83.46 -6.09 -23.03
CA THR A 145 83.15 -4.93 -22.16
C THR A 145 81.92 -4.13 -22.56
N GLY A 146 81.19 -3.58 -21.57
CA GLY A 146 80.32 -2.41 -21.77
C GLY A 146 79.10 -2.34 -20.83
N VAL A 147 79.27 -1.70 -19.66
CA VAL A 147 78.22 -1.25 -18.72
C VAL A 147 78.08 0.30 -18.90
N PRO A 148 77.07 1.02 -18.37
CA PRO A 148 75.90 0.57 -17.57
C PRO A 148 74.56 1.33 -17.77
N SER A 149 73.56 0.90 -16.98
CA SER A 149 72.59 1.77 -16.25
C SER A 149 71.42 2.41 -17.02
N ASN A 150 70.17 2.51 -16.52
CA ASN A 150 69.52 2.12 -15.27
C ASN A 150 68.01 2.48 -15.38
N VAL A 151 67.22 1.99 -14.41
CA VAL A 151 65.92 2.54 -13.93
C VAL A 151 64.63 2.10 -14.63
N TYR A 152 63.96 1.10 -14.05
CA TYR A 152 62.49 1.06 -13.99
C TYR A 152 62.02 1.87 -12.78
N GLN A 153 61.18 2.87 -13.04
CA GLN A 153 60.59 3.77 -12.04
C GLN A 153 59.20 3.26 -11.59
N ARG A 154 59.14 2.95 -10.29
CA ARG A 154 58.17 3.36 -9.24
C ARG A 154 56.67 3.57 -9.56
N PRO A 155 55.76 3.10 -8.67
CA PRO A 155 54.32 3.38 -8.70
C PRO A 155 53.95 4.66 -7.94
N GLU A 156 53.03 5.46 -8.47
CA GLU A 156 52.33 6.53 -7.75
C GLU A 156 50.91 6.64 -8.36
N ASN A 157 49.86 6.36 -7.60
CA ASN A 157 48.70 7.26 -7.66
C ASN A 157 47.97 7.29 -6.33
N SER A 158 47.89 8.51 -5.81
CA SER A 158 47.36 8.94 -4.53
C SER A 158 45.88 9.32 -4.64
N SER A 159 45.23 9.26 -3.49
CA SER A 159 43.83 9.58 -3.17
C SER A 159 43.36 10.99 -3.62
N PRO A 160 42.06 11.32 -3.53
CA PRO A 160 41.59 11.83 -2.23
C PRO A 160 40.19 11.36 -1.80
N GLN A 161 40.11 11.19 -0.48
CA GLN A 161 38.91 11.15 0.34
C GLN A 161 38.04 12.40 0.11
N ASN A 162 36.72 12.25 0.12
CA ASN A 162 35.87 13.26 0.72
C ASN A 162 34.51 12.72 1.24
N ALA A 163 34.25 13.09 2.50
CA ALA A 163 32.97 13.39 3.14
C ALA A 163 31.87 12.31 3.29
N MET A 164 31.88 11.73 4.49
CA MET A 164 30.74 11.45 5.36
C MET A 164 29.52 12.38 5.15
N ARG A 165 28.34 11.80 4.86
CA ARG A 165 27.03 12.28 5.36
C ARG A 165 25.99 11.15 5.52
N GLN A 166 25.60 10.97 6.79
CA GLN A 166 24.27 10.60 7.32
C GLN A 166 23.53 9.36 6.80
N SER A 167 23.52 8.33 7.66
CA SER A 167 22.34 7.68 8.26
C SER A 167 21.01 7.72 7.49
N GLY A 168 20.51 6.56 7.08
CA GLY A 168 19.09 6.36 6.80
C GLY A 168 18.77 5.16 5.91
N ASP A 169 18.35 4.07 6.54
CA ASP A 169 17.52 2.98 6.02
C ASP A 169 17.99 2.12 4.82
N LEU A 170 18.45 0.94 5.18
CA LEU A 170 18.38 -0.28 4.40
C LEU A 170 16.97 -0.88 4.54
N LEU A 171 16.10 -0.78 3.53
CA LEU A 171 15.08 -1.80 3.22
C LEU A 171 14.62 -1.71 1.74
N GLY A 172 14.91 -2.77 0.99
CA GLY A 172 13.91 -3.39 0.11
C GLY A 172 13.69 -2.84 -1.31
N ALA A 173 14.34 -3.51 -2.25
CA ALA A 173 13.79 -4.01 -3.52
C ALA A 173 13.35 -3.01 -4.63
N GLY A 174 14.12 -3.02 -5.72
CA GLY A 174 13.54 -3.03 -7.08
C GLY A 174 13.18 -1.69 -7.71
N ALA A 175 14.06 -0.69 -7.65
CA ALA A 175 13.90 0.51 -8.46
C ALA A 175 14.23 0.21 -9.94
N SER A 176 13.19 -0.10 -10.72
CA SER A 176 13.27 0.02 -12.18
C SER A 176 13.14 1.50 -12.57
N PRO A 177 14.00 2.04 -13.43
CA PRO A 177 13.92 3.43 -13.86
C PRO A 177 12.81 3.57 -14.90
N GLY A 178 11.62 3.94 -14.46
CA GLY A 178 10.52 4.28 -15.35
C GLY A 178 9.42 4.93 -14.52
N VAL A 179 8.97 6.12 -14.94
CA VAL A 179 7.87 6.94 -14.38
C VAL A 179 7.59 6.67 -12.91
N ASP A 180 8.15 7.52 -12.05
CA ASP A 180 8.15 7.37 -10.61
C ASP A 180 6.71 7.33 -10.07
N GLY A 181 6.18 6.12 -9.88
CA GLY A 181 4.84 5.92 -9.35
C GLY A 181 4.67 6.60 -7.98
N LYS A 182 5.75 6.69 -7.19
CA LYS A 182 5.72 7.43 -5.92
C LYS A 182 5.56 8.93 -6.15
N GLN A 183 6.15 9.50 -7.19
CA GLN A 183 5.95 10.90 -7.57
C GLN A 183 4.54 11.16 -8.09
N PHE A 184 3.99 10.26 -8.90
CA PHE A 184 2.61 10.36 -9.36
C PHE A 184 1.65 10.43 -8.16
N PHE A 185 1.75 9.52 -7.18
CA PHE A 185 0.89 9.55 -5.99
C PHE A 185 1.10 10.80 -5.14
N ARG A 186 2.34 11.30 -5.04
CA ARG A 186 2.65 12.55 -4.33
C ARG A 186 2.04 13.77 -5.03
N ASN A 187 2.13 13.84 -6.35
CA ASN A 187 1.56 14.90 -7.17
C ASN A 187 0.02 14.88 -7.15
N ALA A 188 -0.57 13.70 -7.31
CA ALA A 188 -2.01 13.48 -7.23
C ALA A 188 -2.57 13.92 -5.87
N ARG A 189 -1.91 13.58 -4.76
CA ARG A 189 -2.31 14.01 -3.42
C ARG A 189 -2.27 15.53 -3.22
N ALA A 190 -1.31 16.21 -3.83
CA ALA A 190 -1.15 17.66 -3.67
C ALA A 190 -2.19 18.47 -4.45
N ARG A 191 -2.73 17.89 -5.53
CA ARG A 191 -3.63 18.57 -6.47
C ARG A 191 -5.10 18.19 -6.29
N LEU A 192 -5.38 16.95 -5.90
CA LEU A 192 -6.74 16.49 -5.71
C LEU A 192 -7.27 16.86 -4.33
N SER A 193 -8.59 17.07 -4.25
CA SER A 193 -9.26 17.17 -2.96
C SER A 193 -9.09 15.88 -2.16
N TYR A 194 -9.20 15.97 -0.84
CA TYR A 194 -9.09 14.80 0.03
C TYR A 194 -10.10 13.70 -0.34
N GLU A 195 -11.31 14.10 -0.72
CA GLU A 195 -12.38 13.20 -1.16
C GLU A 195 -12.03 12.53 -2.50
N ALA A 196 -11.60 13.31 -3.50
CA ALA A 196 -11.21 12.78 -4.81
C ALA A 196 -10.00 11.84 -4.71
N PHE A 197 -8.98 12.20 -3.93
CA PHE A 197 -7.80 11.36 -3.73
C PHE A 197 -8.13 10.04 -3.02
N ASN A 198 -8.97 10.06 -1.98
CA ASN A 198 -9.42 8.84 -1.32
C ASN A 198 -10.30 7.98 -2.24
N GLY A 199 -11.18 8.60 -3.03
CA GLY A 199 -11.94 7.91 -4.08
C GLY A 199 -11.03 7.20 -5.07
N PHE A 200 -9.95 7.86 -5.50
CA PHE A 200 -8.94 7.29 -6.40
C PHE A 200 -8.20 6.09 -5.79
N LEU A 201 -7.79 6.19 -4.52
CA LEU A 201 -7.16 5.05 -3.83
C LEU A 201 -8.11 3.86 -3.68
N ALA A 202 -9.39 4.11 -3.39
CA ALA A 202 -10.40 3.06 -3.31
C ALA A 202 -10.63 2.39 -4.68
N ASN A 203 -10.56 3.15 -5.78
CA ASN A 203 -10.65 2.65 -7.15
C ASN A 203 -9.47 1.71 -7.48
N ILE A 204 -8.23 2.12 -7.19
CA ILE A 204 -7.04 1.26 -7.37
C ILE A 204 -7.13 -0.01 -6.52
N LYS A 205 -7.61 0.11 -5.28
CA LYS A 205 -7.76 -1.04 -4.38
C LYS A 205 -8.75 -2.07 -4.93
N ARG A 206 -9.85 -1.63 -5.56
CA ARG A 206 -10.82 -2.52 -6.23
C ARG A 206 -10.22 -3.25 -7.41
N LEU A 207 -9.40 -2.57 -8.22
CA LEU A 207 -8.65 -3.21 -9.31
C LEU A 207 -7.67 -4.28 -8.78
N ASN A 208 -6.91 -3.95 -7.74
CA ASN A 208 -5.93 -4.87 -7.14
C ASN A 208 -6.57 -6.11 -6.49
N ASN A 209 -7.80 -5.97 -5.98
CA ASN A 209 -8.58 -7.08 -5.43
C ASN A 209 -9.36 -7.87 -6.50
N HIS A 210 -9.13 -7.60 -7.78
CA HIS A 210 -9.87 -8.19 -8.92
C HIS A 210 -11.40 -7.98 -8.86
N GLN A 211 -11.86 -6.93 -8.16
CA GLN A 211 -13.27 -6.59 -8.03
C GLN A 211 -13.78 -5.67 -9.15
N GLN A 212 -12.88 -5.16 -9.98
CA GLN A 212 -13.18 -4.22 -11.05
C GLN A 212 -12.23 -4.47 -12.22
N THR A 213 -12.74 -4.34 -13.44
CA THR A 213 -11.93 -4.50 -14.65
C THR A 213 -11.08 -3.26 -14.91
N ARG A 214 -10.03 -3.41 -15.73
CA ARG A 214 -9.14 -2.28 -16.07
C ARG A 214 -9.91 -1.12 -16.71
N ASP A 215 -10.83 -1.41 -17.62
CA ASP A 215 -11.62 -0.37 -18.30
C ASP A 215 -12.53 0.38 -17.33
N GLU A 216 -13.21 -0.34 -16.43
CA GLU A 216 -14.02 0.28 -15.38
C GLU A 216 -13.17 1.15 -14.44
N THR A 217 -11.93 0.75 -14.13
CA THR A 217 -11.01 1.55 -13.30
C THR A 217 -10.58 2.83 -13.99
N LEU A 218 -10.35 2.80 -15.30
CA LEU A 218 -10.01 3.99 -16.09
C LEU A 218 -11.20 4.96 -16.15
N ASP A 219 -12.41 4.47 -16.40
CA ASP A 219 -13.61 5.30 -16.49
C ASP A 219 -13.89 6.03 -15.16
N GLU A 220 -13.77 5.31 -14.04
CA GLU A 220 -13.97 5.90 -12.72
C GLU A 220 -12.81 6.85 -12.33
N ALA A 221 -11.57 6.55 -12.74
CA ALA A 221 -10.44 7.46 -12.55
C ALA A 221 -10.63 8.77 -13.34
N GLN A 222 -11.18 8.71 -14.56
CA GLN A 222 -11.51 9.89 -15.35
C GLN A 222 -12.59 10.74 -14.68
N ARG A 223 -13.59 10.12 -14.04
CA ARG A 223 -14.61 10.83 -13.26
C ARG A 223 -14.02 11.51 -12.02
N ILE A 224 -13.10 10.85 -11.33
CA ILE A 224 -12.47 11.36 -10.10
C ILE A 224 -11.51 12.52 -10.39
N PHE A 225 -10.71 12.44 -11.45
CA PHE A 225 -9.79 13.51 -11.84
C PHE A 225 -10.51 14.68 -12.55
N GLY A 226 -11.66 14.41 -13.16
CA GLY A 226 -12.45 15.40 -13.88
C GLY A 226 -11.71 15.99 -15.09
N SER A 227 -12.23 17.10 -15.60
CA SER A 227 -11.61 17.84 -16.71
C SER A 227 -10.40 18.68 -16.26
N GLU A 228 -10.26 18.95 -14.96
CA GLU A 228 -9.21 19.81 -14.40
C GLU A 228 -7.85 19.12 -14.30
N HIS A 229 -7.83 17.79 -14.16
CA HIS A 229 -6.60 17.01 -13.95
C HIS A 229 -6.45 15.87 -14.97
N GLN A 230 -6.69 16.16 -16.25
CA GLN A 230 -6.53 15.18 -17.34
C GLN A 230 -5.10 14.68 -17.53
N ASP A 231 -4.11 15.45 -17.11
CA ASP A 231 -2.71 15.04 -17.11
C ASP A 231 -2.46 13.87 -16.15
N LEU A 232 -3.04 13.91 -14.95
CA LEU A 232 -2.99 12.80 -13.99
C LEU A 232 -3.66 11.53 -14.56
N TYR A 233 -4.76 11.68 -15.31
CA TYR A 233 -5.39 10.56 -16.00
C TYR A 233 -4.46 9.91 -17.03
N ARG A 234 -3.79 10.72 -17.87
CA ARG A 234 -2.86 10.21 -18.89
C ARG A 234 -1.65 9.51 -18.26
N GLU A 235 -1.08 10.08 -17.20
CA GLU A 235 -0.01 9.44 -16.44
C GLU A 235 -0.47 8.13 -15.80
N PHE A 236 -1.68 8.09 -15.26
CA PHE A 236 -2.26 6.88 -14.67
C PHE A 236 -2.45 5.77 -15.71
N VAL A 237 -2.97 6.09 -16.91
CA VAL A 237 -3.09 5.13 -18.02
C VAL A 237 -1.73 4.54 -18.40
N GLN A 238 -0.69 5.37 -18.50
CA GLN A 238 0.67 4.90 -18.79
C GLN A 238 1.21 4.00 -17.69
N LEU A 239 0.95 4.35 -16.42
CA LEU A 239 1.38 3.56 -15.27
C LEU A 239 0.65 2.21 -15.21
N LEU A 240 -0.64 2.21 -15.51
CA LEU A 240 -1.48 1.00 -15.55
C LEU A 240 -1.05 0.05 -16.67
N ASN A 241 -0.78 0.58 -17.87
CA ASN A 241 -0.33 -0.21 -19.01
C ASN A 241 1.08 -0.78 -18.84
N ARG A 242 1.92 -0.18 -17.98
CA ARG A 242 3.28 -0.66 -17.71
C ARG A 242 3.34 -1.71 -16.61
N HIS A 243 2.37 -1.72 -15.71
CA HIS A 243 2.20 -2.73 -14.65
C HIS A 243 1.22 -3.84 -15.08
N ALA A 244 0.92 -3.94 -16.38
CA ALA A 244 -0.01 -4.91 -16.93
C ALA A 244 0.59 -6.28 -17.20
#